data_AF-A0AAU9JMC2-F1
#
_entry.id   AF-A0AAU9JMC2-F1
#
_cell.length_a   1.000
_cell.length_b   1.000
_cell.length_c   1.000
_cell.angle_alpha   90.00
_cell.angle_beta   90.00
_cell.angle_gamma   90.00
#
_symmetry.space_group_name_H-M   'P 1'
#
loop_
_entity.id
_entity.type
_entity.pdbx_description
1 polymer ?
#
loop_
_entity_poly.entity_id
_entity_poly.type
_entity_poly.pdbx_seq_one_letter_code
_entity_poly.pdbx_strand_id
1 'polypeptide(L)'
;MAVNSFSAQLGDLLFSVAKRPGIHLMAFIQKSIENEYKRIYYEQMIYQAAFLAKVRRQHLAGAVNFDTAYEEANEMSIEEHKIYAKGEYLEQIYNILGTLHNIARNIEVVYDKKQYENSGKTSLLDPNSFPIADLSNKHLIKDMTSIWTEFPNDVNPKLIDGVGFRTYTYKSTINHPEAGLGVFTESEKPIPPGTLLGFFPGIVYPSSTMEVKISRSKILKAEFPFIQRYNGTGIFHDDPLLYPAYYLGYTVEEYLHSRARLKNFPQIEIRPDMLNPYALGHMINHPPPNTSPNVGFIDLEVPYAFFPSFLMRYFPYMIYSEISKSRAWTNRNYHVVGVVSLKELHNEELFVNYGGERFPQDFAPEWMHVPPECKPIAPYLCKEEALYEFSRLNKMLIKWDEITASAIESVEMEREKQKQQRIKESLEDPKIFEKYYNKPK
;
A
#
# COMPACT_ATOMS: atom_id res chain seq x y z
N MET A 1 -2.93 15.88 -50.33
CA MET A 1 -2.73 14.45 -50.62
C MET A 1 -1.64 13.89 -49.69
N ALA A 2 -1.95 13.67 -48.41
CA ALA A 2 -0.98 13.17 -47.42
C ALA A 2 -1.67 12.44 -46.26
N VAL A 3 -2.66 11.59 -46.55
CA VAL A 3 -3.40 10.81 -45.54
C VAL A 3 -3.20 9.29 -45.70
N ASN A 4 -2.48 8.84 -46.73
CA ASN A 4 -2.35 7.42 -47.06
C ASN A 4 -1.04 6.75 -46.59
N SER A 5 -0.13 7.44 -45.86
CA SER A 5 1.13 6.81 -45.43
C SER A 5 1.07 6.16 -44.06
N PHE A 6 0.13 6.56 -43.18
CA PHE A 6 0.06 6.03 -41.82
C PHE A 6 -0.60 4.65 -41.76
N SER A 7 -1.63 4.39 -42.59
CA SER A 7 -2.27 3.07 -42.65
C SER A 7 -1.38 2.03 -43.33
N ALA A 8 -0.59 2.41 -44.33
CA ALA A 8 0.37 1.54 -44.99
C ALA A 8 1.54 1.18 -44.06
N GLN A 9 2.04 2.13 -43.27
CA GLN A 9 3.07 1.87 -42.26
C GLN A 9 2.56 1.01 -41.10
N LEU A 10 1.29 1.16 -40.69
CA LEU A 10 0.66 0.26 -39.71
C LEU A 10 0.48 -1.16 -40.29
N GLY A 11 0.13 -1.27 -41.57
CA GLY A 11 -0.02 -2.53 -42.29
C GLY A 11 1.30 -3.30 -42.37
N ASP A 12 2.39 -2.65 -42.78
CA ASP A 12 3.71 -3.31 -42.89
C ASP A 12 4.32 -3.65 -41.52
N LEU A 13 4.01 -2.88 -40.47
CA LEU A 13 4.37 -3.23 -39.10
C LEU A 13 3.60 -4.46 -38.60
N LEU A 14 2.31 -4.58 -38.96
CA LEU A 14 1.47 -5.75 -38.61
C LEU A 14 1.86 -7.00 -39.41
N PHE A 15 2.26 -6.85 -40.68
CA PHE A 15 2.61 -7.98 -41.54
C PHE A 15 4.05 -8.47 -41.37
N SER A 16 5.02 -7.65 -40.94
CA SER A 16 6.37 -8.13 -40.62
C SER A 16 6.47 -8.84 -39.26
N VAL A 17 5.52 -8.57 -38.35
CA VAL A 17 5.33 -9.29 -37.07
C VAL A 17 4.70 -10.68 -37.25
N ALA A 18 4.26 -11.02 -38.47
CA ALA A 18 3.56 -12.26 -38.81
C ALA A 18 4.38 -13.57 -38.64
N LYS A 19 5.63 -13.54 -38.17
CA LYS A 19 6.34 -14.75 -37.70
C LYS A 19 6.08 -15.10 -36.23
N ARG A 20 5.55 -14.18 -35.41
CA ARG A 20 5.04 -14.44 -34.04
C ARG A 20 3.86 -13.51 -33.66
N PRO A 21 2.79 -13.42 -34.47
CA PRO A 21 1.67 -12.49 -34.21
C PRO A 21 0.97 -12.76 -32.88
N GLY A 22 1.03 -14.01 -32.39
CA GLY A 22 0.50 -14.37 -31.07
C GLY A 22 1.14 -13.59 -29.92
N ILE A 23 2.46 -13.42 -29.87
CA ILE A 23 3.11 -12.90 -28.65
C ILE A 23 2.77 -11.44 -28.39
N HIS A 24 2.79 -10.59 -29.42
CA HIS A 24 2.48 -9.16 -29.26
C HIS A 24 0.99 -8.92 -29.01
N LEU A 25 0.11 -9.66 -29.68
CA LEU A 25 -1.33 -9.59 -29.44
C LEU A 25 -1.67 -10.06 -28.02
N MET A 26 -1.06 -11.16 -27.56
CA MET A 26 -1.23 -11.68 -26.20
C MET A 26 -0.75 -10.66 -25.15
N ALA A 27 0.43 -10.07 -25.34
CA ALA A 27 0.95 -9.03 -24.43
C ALA A 27 0.05 -7.78 -24.39
N PHE A 28 -0.49 -7.35 -25.54
CA PHE A 28 -1.41 -6.22 -25.61
C PHE A 28 -2.73 -6.52 -24.88
N ILE A 29 -3.30 -7.69 -25.11
CA ILE A 29 -4.57 -8.11 -24.50
C ILE A 29 -4.41 -8.31 -23.00
N GLN A 30 -3.35 -9.00 -22.57
CA GLN A 30 -3.00 -9.15 -21.17
C GLN A 30 -2.89 -7.79 -20.48
N LYS A 31 -2.16 -6.84 -21.08
CA LYS A 31 -2.05 -5.47 -20.56
C LYS A 31 -3.40 -4.77 -20.49
N SER A 32 -4.28 -4.96 -21.47
CA SER A 32 -5.62 -4.39 -21.47
C SER A 32 -6.49 -4.97 -20.35
N ILE A 33 -6.44 -6.29 -20.13
CA ILE A 33 -7.13 -6.99 -19.05
C ILE A 33 -6.61 -6.51 -17.69
N GLU A 34 -5.28 -6.44 -17.52
CA GLU A 34 -4.65 -5.94 -16.30
C GLU A 34 -5.07 -4.49 -16.00
N ASN A 35 -5.16 -3.64 -17.02
CA ASN A 35 -5.62 -2.27 -16.86
C ASN A 35 -7.09 -2.19 -16.44
N GLU A 36 -7.96 -3.01 -17.05
CA GLU A 36 -9.38 -3.04 -16.70
C GLU A 36 -9.60 -3.63 -15.30
N TYR A 37 -8.87 -4.68 -14.95
CA TYR A 37 -8.87 -5.23 -13.59
C TYR A 37 -8.44 -4.18 -12.56
N LYS A 38 -7.34 -3.46 -12.82
CA LYS A 38 -6.87 -2.36 -11.96
C LYS A 38 -7.92 -1.25 -11.83
N ARG A 39 -8.63 -0.94 -12.91
CA ARG A 39 -9.70 0.05 -12.91
C ARG A 39 -10.87 -0.40 -12.04
N ILE A 40 -11.41 -1.60 -12.25
CA ILE A 40 -12.51 -2.15 -11.45
C ILE A 40 -12.11 -2.24 -9.98
N TYR A 41 -10.90 -2.72 -9.70
CA TYR A 41 -10.36 -2.78 -8.34
C TYR A 41 -10.30 -1.39 -7.70
N TYR A 42 -9.83 -0.38 -8.42
CA TYR A 42 -9.81 1.01 -7.96
C TYR A 42 -11.21 1.56 -7.69
N GLU A 43 -12.15 1.35 -8.60
CA GLU A 43 -13.56 1.75 -8.42
C GLU A 43 -14.16 1.10 -7.16
N GLN A 44 -13.89 -0.18 -6.95
CA GLN A 44 -14.32 -0.94 -5.78
C GLN A 44 -13.70 -0.42 -4.47
N MET A 45 -12.42 -0.06 -4.46
CA MET A 45 -11.77 0.53 -3.29
C MET A 45 -12.35 1.90 -2.92
N ILE A 46 -12.61 2.77 -3.89
CA ILE A 46 -13.18 4.10 -3.63
C ILE A 46 -14.62 3.97 -3.16
N TYR A 47 -15.39 3.06 -3.77
CA TYR A 47 -16.74 2.74 -3.32
C TYR A 47 -16.74 2.33 -1.84
N GLN A 48 -15.87 1.39 -1.44
CA GLN A 48 -15.73 0.97 -0.04
C GLN A 48 -15.41 2.15 0.88
N ALA A 49 -14.49 3.01 0.46
CA ALA A 49 -14.11 4.21 1.20
C ALA A 49 -15.30 5.15 1.40
N ALA A 50 -16.09 5.40 0.35
CA ALA A 50 -17.24 6.30 0.38
C ALA A 50 -18.40 5.72 1.19
N PHE A 51 -18.68 4.42 1.04
CA PHE A 51 -19.66 3.70 1.83
C PHE A 51 -19.33 3.75 3.33
N LEU A 52 -18.09 3.41 3.71
CA LEU A 52 -17.64 3.47 5.10
C LEU A 52 -17.71 4.88 5.68
N ALA A 53 -17.37 5.90 4.89
CA ALA A 53 -17.53 7.30 5.27
C ALA A 53 -19.00 7.66 5.55
N LYS A 54 -19.95 7.18 4.72
CA LYS A 54 -21.40 7.40 4.92
C LYS A 54 -21.88 6.72 6.18
N VAL A 55 -21.51 5.45 6.37
CA VAL A 55 -21.83 4.66 7.57
C VAL A 55 -21.38 5.41 8.82
N ARG A 56 -20.16 5.95 8.83
CA ARG A 56 -19.64 6.74 9.96
C ARG A 56 -20.53 7.95 10.26
N ARG A 57 -20.89 8.75 9.24
CA ARG A 57 -21.73 9.95 9.45
C ARG A 57 -23.11 9.60 10.00
N GLN A 58 -23.74 8.57 9.44
CA GLN A 58 -25.03 8.08 9.90
C GLN A 58 -24.95 7.58 11.36
N HIS A 59 -23.88 6.86 11.69
CA HIS A 59 -23.60 6.41 13.06
C HIS A 59 -23.44 7.57 14.04
N LEU A 60 -22.69 8.61 13.67
CA LEU A 60 -22.53 9.82 14.50
C LEU A 60 -23.83 10.62 14.65
N ALA A 61 -24.74 10.53 13.68
CA ALA A 61 -26.09 11.08 13.79
C ALA A 61 -27.04 10.23 14.65
N GLY A 62 -26.59 9.07 15.16
CA GLY A 62 -27.38 8.17 15.99
C GLY A 62 -28.32 7.24 15.22
N ALA A 63 -28.16 7.13 13.89
CA ALA A 63 -28.97 6.28 13.04
C ALA A 63 -28.07 5.36 12.21
N VAL A 64 -27.83 4.12 12.65
CA VAL A 64 -27.04 3.16 11.87
C VAL A 64 -27.97 2.35 10.98
N ASN A 65 -28.06 2.71 9.70
CA ASN A 65 -28.76 1.90 8.72
C ASN A 65 -27.83 1.60 7.53
N PHE A 66 -27.23 0.41 7.55
CA PHE A 66 -26.33 -0.04 6.49
C PHE A 66 -27.02 -0.10 5.12
N ASP A 67 -28.31 -0.46 5.08
CA ASP A 67 -29.07 -0.53 3.83
C ASP A 67 -29.22 0.87 3.21
N THR A 68 -29.57 1.88 4.01
CA THR A 68 -29.66 3.27 3.52
C THR A 68 -28.29 3.79 3.08
N ALA A 69 -27.22 3.55 3.85
CA ALA A 69 -25.87 3.94 3.44
C ALA A 69 -25.44 3.25 2.14
N TYR A 70 -25.84 1.99 1.93
CA TYR A 70 -25.54 1.19 0.75
C TYR A 70 -26.29 1.69 -0.49
N GLU A 71 -27.60 1.92 -0.38
CA GLU A 71 -28.43 2.50 -1.45
C GLU A 71 -27.87 3.85 -1.88
N GLU A 72 -27.65 4.76 -0.93
CA GLU A 72 -27.05 6.07 -1.22
C GLU A 72 -25.64 5.96 -1.82
N ALA A 73 -24.86 4.94 -1.43
CA ALA A 73 -23.53 4.73 -2.01
C ALA A 73 -23.58 4.22 -3.44
N ASN A 74 -24.51 3.32 -3.76
CA ASN A 74 -24.67 2.78 -5.10
C ASN A 74 -25.22 3.81 -6.10
N GLU A 75 -26.01 4.78 -5.65
CA GLU A 75 -26.53 5.86 -6.51
C GLU A 75 -25.47 6.89 -6.93
N MET A 76 -24.35 6.97 -6.20
CA MET A 76 -23.26 7.91 -6.49
C MET A 76 -22.39 7.45 -7.67
N SER A 77 -21.95 8.42 -8.46
CA SER A 77 -20.88 8.25 -9.45
C SER A 77 -19.52 8.01 -8.78
N ILE A 78 -18.55 7.50 -9.56
CA ILE A 78 -17.18 7.25 -9.09
C ILE A 78 -16.51 8.55 -8.63
N GLU A 79 -16.76 9.66 -9.33
CA GLU A 79 -16.27 10.99 -8.97
C GLU A 79 -16.85 11.46 -7.63
N GLU A 80 -18.13 11.22 -7.39
CA GLU A 80 -18.79 11.51 -6.12
C GLU A 80 -18.24 10.63 -4.99
N HIS A 81 -18.00 9.34 -5.23
CA HIS A 81 -17.32 8.46 -4.27
C HIS A 81 -15.97 9.03 -3.85
N LYS A 82 -15.16 9.47 -4.83
CA LYS A 82 -13.85 10.07 -4.57
C LYS A 82 -13.97 11.33 -3.74
N ILE A 83 -14.86 12.25 -4.11
CA ILE A 83 -15.05 13.51 -3.39
C ILE A 83 -15.50 13.25 -1.96
N TYR A 84 -16.47 12.35 -1.78
CA TYR A 84 -17.04 12.05 -0.47
C TYR A 84 -16.02 11.38 0.46
N ALA A 85 -15.39 10.30 0.00
CA ALA A 85 -14.36 9.59 0.76
C ALA A 85 -13.20 10.53 1.12
N LYS A 86 -12.72 11.32 0.15
CA LYS A 86 -11.64 12.27 0.37
C LYS A 86 -12.01 13.34 1.38
N GLY A 87 -13.20 13.92 1.31
CA GLY A 87 -13.65 14.92 2.28
C GLY A 87 -13.64 14.38 3.70
N GLU A 88 -14.22 13.20 3.90
CA GLU A 88 -14.33 12.58 5.23
C GLU A 88 -12.96 12.17 5.80
N TYR A 89 -12.13 11.48 5.02
CA TYR A 89 -10.85 11.00 5.55
C TYR A 89 -9.81 12.10 5.66
N LEU A 90 -9.84 13.15 4.83
CA LEU A 90 -8.95 14.29 5.01
C LEU A 90 -9.25 15.07 6.29
N GLU A 91 -10.52 15.18 6.68
CA GLU A 91 -10.91 15.76 7.96
C GLU A 91 -10.40 14.92 9.14
N GLN A 92 -10.54 13.60 9.09
CA GLN A 92 -10.02 12.70 10.12
C GLN A 92 -8.49 12.74 10.21
N ILE A 93 -7.79 12.75 9.07
CA ILE A 93 -6.33 12.94 9.03
C ILE A 93 -5.94 14.29 9.64
N TYR A 94 -6.65 15.37 9.29
CA TYR A 94 -6.41 16.68 9.87
C TYR A 94 -6.55 16.65 11.39
N ASN A 95 -7.60 16.02 11.91
CA ASN A 95 -7.84 15.92 13.34
C ASN A 95 -6.72 15.16 14.07
N ILE A 96 -6.29 14.02 13.50
CA ILE A 96 -5.17 13.24 14.04
C ILE A 96 -3.89 14.08 14.07
N LEU A 97 -3.49 14.64 12.92
CA LEU A 97 -2.24 15.41 12.82
C LEU A 97 -2.28 16.71 13.64
N GLY A 98 -3.43 17.38 13.69
CA GLY A 98 -3.67 18.58 14.48
C GLY A 98 -3.55 18.31 15.98
N THR A 99 -4.11 17.19 16.45
CA THR A 99 -3.98 16.77 17.85
C THR A 99 -2.53 16.46 18.20
N LEU A 100 -1.83 15.70 17.36
CA LEU A 100 -0.38 15.46 17.52
C LEU A 100 0.41 16.77 17.57
N HIS A 101 0.05 17.73 16.71
CA HIS A 101 0.66 19.05 16.71
C HIS A 101 0.46 19.82 18.01
N ASN A 102 -0.76 19.83 18.52
CA ASN A 102 -1.10 20.54 19.75
C ASN A 102 -0.37 19.95 20.96
N ILE A 103 -0.25 18.62 21.04
CA ILE A 103 0.45 17.94 22.14
C ILE A 103 1.95 18.21 22.09
N ALA A 104 2.56 18.08 20.92
CA ALA A 104 4.00 18.24 20.74
C ALA A 104 4.42 19.69 20.45
N ARG A 105 3.54 20.66 20.73
CA ARG A 105 3.82 22.08 20.45
C ARG A 105 5.03 22.51 21.27
N ASN A 106 6.05 23.03 20.58
CA ASN A 106 7.35 23.45 21.14
C ASN A 106 8.24 22.33 21.69
N ILE A 107 7.91 21.07 21.44
CA ILE A 107 8.74 19.93 21.80
C ILE A 107 9.19 19.23 20.51
N GLU A 108 10.45 18.77 20.49
CA GLU A 108 10.92 17.88 19.44
C GLU A 108 10.26 16.51 19.62
N VAL A 109 9.61 16.01 18.58
CA VAL A 109 8.85 14.74 18.64
C VAL A 109 9.79 13.59 18.94
N VAL A 110 10.92 13.56 18.24
CA VAL A 110 12.00 12.60 18.45
C VAL A 110 13.23 13.38 18.89
N TYR A 111 13.81 12.96 20.01
CA TYR A 111 14.99 13.59 20.61
C TYR A 111 15.96 12.52 21.14
N ASP A 112 17.22 12.92 21.34
CA ASP A 112 18.21 12.06 21.97
C ASP A 112 17.97 12.04 23.49
N LYS A 113 17.63 10.88 24.03
CA LYS A 113 17.27 10.69 25.44
C LYS A 113 18.37 11.18 26.37
N LYS A 114 19.64 10.86 26.07
CA LYS A 114 20.79 11.24 26.91
C LYS A 114 21.00 12.74 26.90
N GLN A 115 20.84 13.37 25.73
CA GLN A 115 20.95 14.82 25.61
C GLN A 115 19.83 15.52 26.39
N TYR A 116 18.61 15.02 26.30
CA TYR A 116 17.45 15.57 26.99
C TYR A 116 17.54 15.43 28.51
N GLU A 117 17.97 14.28 29.03
CA GLU A 117 18.17 14.08 30.48
C GLU A 117 19.25 15.03 31.03
N ASN A 118 20.31 15.26 30.25
CA ASN A 118 21.37 16.19 30.62
C ASN A 118 20.88 17.64 30.58
N SER A 119 20.08 18.04 29.57
CA SER A 119 19.56 19.41 29.47
C SER A 119 18.42 19.70 30.44
N GLY A 120 17.55 18.70 30.69
CA GLY A 120 16.40 18.80 31.58
C GLY A 120 16.77 18.85 33.06
N LYS A 121 17.89 18.24 33.46
CA LYS A 121 18.49 18.49 34.78
C LYS A 121 19.12 19.88 34.88
N THR A 122 19.54 20.49 33.76
CA THR A 122 20.16 21.83 33.76
C THR A 122 19.21 23.02 33.75
N SER A 123 17.90 22.85 33.50
CA SER A 123 16.95 23.96 33.63
C SER A 123 16.72 24.41 35.09
N LEU A 124 17.29 23.67 36.05
CA LEU A 124 17.24 23.95 37.49
C LEU A 124 18.64 23.91 38.16
N LEU A 125 19.72 24.00 37.38
CA LEU A 125 21.09 23.96 37.91
C LEU A 125 21.75 25.34 37.93
N ASP A 126 21.96 25.79 39.17
CA ASP A 126 23.04 26.62 39.71
C ASP A 126 23.93 27.34 38.67
N PRO A 127 23.96 28.69 38.65
CA PRO A 127 24.82 29.48 37.77
C PRO A 127 26.33 29.18 37.91
N ASN A 128 26.75 28.39 38.91
CA ASN A 128 28.13 27.95 39.09
C ASN A 128 28.42 26.55 38.51
N SER A 129 27.40 25.82 38.07
CA SER A 129 27.58 24.51 37.44
C SER A 129 27.78 24.69 35.93
N PHE A 130 29.02 24.95 35.54
CA PHE A 130 29.38 24.92 34.13
C PHE A 130 29.10 23.52 33.59
N PRO A 131 28.30 23.37 32.52
CA PRO A 131 28.14 22.09 31.86
C PRO A 131 29.50 21.72 31.26
N ILE A 132 30.27 20.91 32.00
CA ILE A 132 31.42 20.19 31.45
C ILE A 132 30.80 19.11 30.58
N ALA A 133 30.39 19.48 29.36
CA ALA A 133 30.10 18.52 28.32
C ALA A 133 31.38 17.73 28.13
N ASP A 134 31.40 16.48 28.60
CA ASP A 134 32.52 15.59 28.36
C ASP A 134 32.65 15.44 26.83
N LEU A 135 33.64 16.12 26.26
CA LEU A 135 33.95 16.12 24.82
C LEU A 135 34.44 14.75 24.34
N SER A 136 34.40 13.73 25.19
CA SER A 136 34.71 12.38 24.80
C SER A 136 33.67 11.92 23.74
N ASN A 137 34.15 11.64 22.53
CA ASN A 137 33.38 11.12 21.38
C ASN A 137 32.67 9.76 21.66
N LYS A 138 32.62 9.29 22.92
CA LYS A 138 32.00 8.04 23.33
C LYS A 138 30.47 8.07 23.30
N HIS A 139 29.85 9.21 23.00
CA HIS A 139 28.40 9.35 22.82
C HIS A 139 27.90 9.16 21.38
N LEU A 140 28.66 8.51 20.49
CA LEU A 140 28.27 8.31 19.09
C LEU A 140 26.96 7.52 18.89
N ILE A 141 26.55 6.68 19.85
CA ILE A 141 25.26 5.97 19.77
C ILE A 141 24.18 6.87 20.38
N LYS A 142 23.46 7.57 19.48
CA LYS A 142 22.27 8.35 19.82
C LYS A 142 21.14 7.41 20.21
N ASP A 143 20.67 7.54 21.44
CA ASP A 143 19.50 6.82 21.93
C ASP A 143 18.26 7.66 21.64
N MET A 144 17.76 7.55 20.40
CA MET A 144 16.61 8.34 19.96
C MET A 144 15.35 7.74 20.57
N THR A 145 14.59 8.57 21.29
CA THR A 145 13.27 8.21 21.80
C THR A 145 12.23 9.20 21.30
N SER A 146 10.96 8.84 21.43
CA SER A 146 9.84 9.71 21.10
C SER A 146 9.10 10.15 22.35
N ILE A 147 8.56 11.36 22.32
CA ILE A 147 7.66 11.86 23.37
C ILE A 147 6.45 10.95 23.58
N TRP A 148 6.02 10.22 22.54
CA TRP A 148 4.87 9.31 22.62
C TRP A 148 5.14 8.12 23.55
N THR A 149 6.39 7.66 23.58
CA THR A 149 6.81 6.49 24.37
C THR A 149 7.32 6.90 25.75
N GLU A 150 8.01 8.05 25.86
CA GLU A 150 8.64 8.47 27.12
C GLU A 150 7.63 9.12 28.09
N PHE A 151 6.61 9.83 27.59
CA PHE A 151 5.63 10.55 28.41
C PHE A 151 4.18 10.05 28.22
N PRO A 152 3.90 8.75 28.36
CA PRO A 152 2.58 8.19 28.06
C PRO A 152 1.48 8.77 28.96
N ASN A 153 1.79 9.07 30.23
CA ASN A 153 0.81 9.62 31.17
C ASN A 153 0.34 11.04 30.80
N ASP A 154 1.21 11.84 30.19
CA ASP A 154 0.90 13.22 29.79
C ASP A 154 0.29 13.29 28.38
N VAL A 155 0.66 12.33 27.52
CA VAL A 155 0.27 12.29 26.10
C VAL A 155 -1.04 11.54 25.90
N ASN A 156 -1.19 10.35 26.48
CA ASN A 156 -2.32 9.46 26.19
C ASN A 156 -3.69 10.08 26.49
N PRO A 157 -3.91 10.76 27.64
CA PRO A 157 -5.19 11.41 27.90
C PRO A 157 -5.52 12.48 26.87
N LYS A 158 -4.51 13.24 26.41
CA LYS A 158 -4.69 14.29 25.39
C LYS A 158 -4.97 13.72 24.00
N LEU A 159 -4.40 12.55 23.68
CA LEU A 159 -4.71 11.83 22.44
C LEU A 159 -6.16 11.37 22.43
N ILE A 160 -6.62 10.75 23.53
CA ILE A 160 -8.00 10.28 23.68
C ILE A 160 -8.97 11.47 23.66
N ASP A 161 -8.66 12.57 24.34
CA ASP A 161 -9.48 13.79 24.33
C ASP A 161 -9.58 14.44 22.94
N GLY A 162 -8.45 14.55 22.20
CA GLY A 162 -8.44 15.21 20.90
C GLY A 162 -8.92 14.35 19.71
N VAL A 163 -8.53 13.07 19.68
CA VAL A 163 -8.88 12.15 18.57
C VAL A 163 -10.12 11.32 18.89
N GLY A 164 -10.42 11.09 20.17
CA GLY A 164 -11.48 10.20 20.65
C GLY A 164 -10.99 8.79 20.98
N PHE A 165 -9.79 8.41 20.53
CA PHE A 165 -9.17 7.12 20.81
C PHE A 165 -7.66 7.23 20.69
N ARG A 166 -6.93 6.22 21.17
CA ARG A 166 -5.51 6.00 20.83
C ARG A 166 -5.30 4.58 20.32
N THR A 167 -4.22 4.40 19.58
CA THR A 167 -3.72 3.07 19.21
C THR A 167 -2.41 2.81 19.93
N TYR A 168 -2.16 1.56 20.31
CA TYR A 168 -0.93 1.16 20.98
C TYR A 168 -0.59 -0.29 20.65
N THR A 169 0.66 -0.66 20.84
CA THR A 169 1.13 -2.03 20.66
C THR A 169 1.17 -2.77 21.99
N TYR A 170 0.75 -4.02 21.98
CA TYR A 170 0.85 -4.91 23.14
C TYR A 170 1.06 -6.35 22.66
N LYS A 171 1.28 -7.29 23.58
CA LYS A 171 1.36 -8.71 23.22
C LYS A 171 0.04 -9.14 22.58
N SER A 172 0.10 -9.75 21.39
CA SER A 172 -1.10 -10.19 20.67
C SER A 172 -1.89 -11.21 21.49
N THR A 173 -3.21 -11.19 21.34
CA THR A 173 -4.14 -12.18 21.93
C THR A 173 -4.16 -13.49 21.14
N ILE A 174 -3.60 -13.51 19.93
CA ILE A 174 -3.50 -14.72 19.11
C ILE A 174 -2.59 -15.73 19.81
N ASN A 175 -3.11 -16.94 20.02
CA ASN A 175 -2.35 -18.05 20.58
C ASN A 175 -1.43 -18.70 19.54
N HIS A 176 -0.44 -17.95 19.05
CA HIS A 176 0.58 -18.43 18.11
C HIS A 176 1.94 -17.82 18.47
N PRO A 177 3.04 -18.61 18.49
CA PRO A 177 4.36 -18.11 18.88
C PRO A 177 4.87 -16.99 17.97
N GLU A 178 4.48 -17.01 16.69
CA GLU A 178 4.90 -16.01 15.69
C GLU A 178 3.98 -14.77 15.64
N ALA A 179 2.87 -14.75 16.39
CA ALA A 179 1.95 -13.60 16.36
C ALA A 179 2.56 -12.33 17.00
N GLY A 180 3.61 -12.48 17.82
CA GLY A 180 4.39 -11.36 18.35
C GLY A 180 3.55 -10.28 19.04
N LEU A 181 3.61 -9.07 18.50
CA LEU A 181 2.86 -7.90 18.97
C LEU A 181 1.59 -7.73 18.14
N GLY A 182 0.52 -7.27 18.79
CA GLY A 182 -0.70 -6.81 18.16
C GLY A 182 -0.90 -5.32 18.38
N VAL A 183 -1.81 -4.73 17.59
CA VAL A 183 -2.23 -3.34 17.74
C VAL A 183 -3.59 -3.32 18.41
N PHE A 184 -3.75 -2.49 19.43
CA PHE A 184 -4.96 -2.36 20.21
C PHE A 184 -5.47 -0.93 20.15
N THR A 185 -6.78 -0.78 20.33
CA THR A 185 -7.41 0.53 20.53
C THR A 185 -7.72 0.76 22.00
N GLU A 186 -7.68 2.02 22.41
CA GLU A 186 -8.25 2.47 23.68
C GLU A 186 -9.07 3.74 23.44
N SER A 187 -10.31 3.75 23.92
CA SER A 187 -11.25 4.85 23.85
C SER A 187 -12.20 4.80 25.04
N GLU A 188 -12.73 5.98 25.41
CA GLU A 188 -13.82 6.11 26.38
C GLU A 188 -15.19 5.77 25.76
N LYS A 189 -15.33 5.89 24.44
CA LYS A 189 -16.58 5.66 23.71
C LYS A 189 -16.37 4.60 22.63
N PRO A 190 -17.42 3.87 22.23
CA PRO A 190 -17.32 2.98 21.09
C PRO A 190 -16.84 3.74 19.83
N ILE A 191 -15.87 3.17 19.12
CA ILE A 191 -15.34 3.79 17.89
C ILE A 191 -16.23 3.35 16.73
N PRO A 192 -16.87 4.28 15.99
CA PRO A 192 -17.84 3.92 14.97
C PRO A 192 -17.17 3.32 13.74
N PRO A 193 -17.87 2.41 13.01
CA PRO A 193 -17.40 1.91 11.72
C PRO A 193 -17.13 3.06 10.74
N GLY A 194 -16.12 2.88 9.89
CA GLY A 194 -15.64 3.91 8.95
C GLY A 194 -14.70 4.96 9.57
N THR A 195 -14.36 4.82 10.84
CA THR A 195 -13.34 5.68 11.48
C THR A 195 -11.94 5.30 11.03
N LEU A 196 -11.16 6.29 10.60
CA LEU A 196 -9.73 6.17 10.32
C LEU A 196 -8.96 6.06 11.63
N LEU A 197 -8.41 4.88 11.89
CA LEU A 197 -7.66 4.54 13.09
C LEU A 197 -6.18 4.91 12.99
N GLY A 198 -5.65 5.06 11.78
CA GLY A 198 -4.24 5.36 11.57
C GLY A 198 -3.76 5.10 10.16
N PHE A 199 -2.47 4.82 10.03
CA PHE A 199 -1.77 4.71 8.75
C PHE A 199 -0.96 3.43 8.67
N PHE A 200 -0.82 2.88 7.46
CA PHE A 200 0.20 1.91 7.12
C PHE A 200 1.47 2.66 6.69
N PRO A 201 2.46 2.83 7.57
CA PRO A 201 3.55 3.76 7.30
C PRO A 201 4.62 3.18 6.37
N GLY A 202 5.50 4.04 5.88
CA GLY A 202 6.73 3.61 5.24
C GLY A 202 7.21 4.52 4.13
N ILE A 203 8.20 4.03 3.38
CA ILE A 203 8.69 4.70 2.18
C ILE A 203 7.90 4.21 0.97
N VAL A 204 7.35 5.16 0.21
CA VAL A 204 6.59 4.91 -1.02
C VAL A 204 7.55 4.80 -2.20
N TYR A 205 7.61 3.62 -2.79
CA TYR A 205 8.40 3.32 -3.99
C TYR A 205 7.50 3.32 -5.24
N PRO A 206 7.83 4.12 -6.27
CA PRO A 206 7.23 4.00 -7.59
C PRO A 206 7.42 2.59 -8.19
N SER A 207 6.47 2.14 -9.03
CA SER A 207 6.53 0.83 -9.70
C SER A 207 7.86 0.57 -10.40
N SER A 208 8.45 1.60 -11.04
CA SER A 208 9.73 1.49 -11.75
C SER A 208 10.91 1.15 -10.84
N THR A 209 10.85 1.52 -9.56
CA THR A 209 11.92 1.31 -8.58
C THR A 209 11.64 0.11 -7.67
N MET A 210 10.38 -0.32 -7.62
CA MET A 210 9.91 -1.39 -6.76
C MET A 210 10.56 -2.72 -7.12
N GLU A 211 10.65 -3.07 -8.40
CA GLU A 211 11.33 -4.30 -8.86
C GLU A 211 12.83 -4.33 -8.46
N VAL A 212 13.50 -3.18 -8.54
CA VAL A 212 14.90 -3.04 -8.13
C VAL A 212 15.04 -3.21 -6.62
N LYS A 213 14.12 -2.66 -5.82
CA LYS A 213 14.11 -2.84 -4.37
C LYS A 213 13.84 -4.30 -4.00
N ILE A 214 12.80 -4.91 -4.59
CA ILE A 214 12.39 -6.31 -4.38
C ILE A 214 13.54 -7.27 -4.71
N SER A 215 14.22 -7.07 -5.85
CA SER A 215 15.35 -7.92 -6.25
C SER A 215 16.58 -7.78 -5.35
N ARG A 216 16.77 -6.63 -4.70
CA ARG A 216 17.89 -6.38 -3.76
C ARG A 216 17.59 -6.87 -2.35
N SER A 217 16.35 -6.74 -1.90
CA SER A 217 15.91 -7.43 -0.69
C SER A 217 16.02 -8.91 -0.97
N LYS A 218 16.91 -9.61 -0.27
CA LYS A 218 16.88 -11.08 -0.23
C LYS A 218 15.59 -11.47 0.48
N ILE A 219 14.45 -11.37 -0.21
CA ILE A 219 13.15 -11.79 0.29
C ILE A 219 13.27 -13.31 0.40
N LEU A 220 13.71 -13.74 1.58
CA LEU A 220 13.55 -15.09 2.04
C LEU A 220 12.04 -15.38 1.97
N LYS A 221 11.67 -16.63 1.67
CA LYS A 221 10.29 -17.11 1.51
C LYS A 221 9.41 -16.77 2.74
N ALA A 222 8.97 -15.54 2.83
CA ALA A 222 8.30 -14.92 3.98
C ALA A 222 7.37 -13.82 3.48
N GLU A 223 6.69 -13.16 4.41
CA GLU A 223 5.84 -11.99 4.15
C GLU A 223 6.60 -10.89 3.39
N PHE A 224 5.93 -10.23 2.45
CA PHE A 224 6.50 -9.08 1.77
C PHE A 224 6.68 -7.92 2.77
N PRO A 225 7.86 -7.24 2.78
CA PRO A 225 8.12 -6.10 3.66
C PRO A 225 7.41 -4.81 3.19
N PHE A 226 6.39 -4.96 2.36
CA PHE A 226 5.66 -3.86 1.73
C PHE A 226 4.21 -4.24 1.45
N ILE A 227 3.36 -3.22 1.35
CA ILE A 227 2.02 -3.36 0.77
C ILE A 227 2.02 -2.76 -0.64
N GLN A 228 1.53 -3.53 -1.61
CA GLN A 228 1.34 -3.04 -2.98
C GLN A 228 0.01 -2.29 -3.06
N ARG A 229 0.01 -1.15 -3.76
CA ARG A 229 -1.16 -0.30 -3.96
C ARG A 229 -1.73 -0.50 -5.36
N TYR A 230 -3.00 -0.12 -5.55
CA TYR A 230 -3.70 -0.28 -6.83
C TYR A 230 -2.98 0.43 -8.00
N ASN A 231 -2.33 1.56 -7.71
CA ASN A 231 -1.61 2.35 -8.71
C ASN A 231 -0.22 1.76 -9.05
N GLY A 232 0.12 0.59 -8.50
CA GLY A 232 1.38 -0.12 -8.70
C GLY A 232 2.54 0.37 -7.84
N THR A 233 2.35 1.36 -6.96
CA THR A 233 3.38 1.76 -5.99
C THR A 233 3.40 0.80 -4.81
N GLY A 234 4.54 0.66 -4.14
CA GLY A 234 4.69 -0.14 -2.92
C GLY A 234 5.05 0.74 -1.73
N ILE A 235 4.45 0.49 -0.56
CA ILE A 235 4.87 1.13 0.70
C ILE A 235 5.68 0.13 1.50
N PHE A 236 6.99 0.40 1.66
CA PHE A 236 7.91 -0.43 2.43
C PHE A 236 7.94 0.05 3.88
N HIS A 237 7.41 -0.76 4.80
CA HIS A 237 7.29 -0.37 6.21
C HIS A 237 8.58 -0.62 7.02
N ASP A 238 9.46 -1.51 6.53
CA ASP A 238 10.73 -1.84 7.20
C ASP A 238 11.82 -0.79 6.97
N ASP A 239 11.66 0.07 5.97
CA ASP A 239 12.62 1.12 5.70
C ASP A 239 12.46 2.28 6.71
N PRO A 240 13.55 2.73 7.37
CA PRO A 240 13.46 3.80 8.34
C PRO A 240 13.13 5.13 7.67
N LEU A 241 12.35 5.96 8.36
CA LEU A 241 12.10 7.34 7.94
C LEU A 241 13.24 8.25 8.37
N LEU A 242 13.45 9.33 7.63
CA LEU A 242 14.49 10.31 7.91
C LEU A 242 13.92 11.48 8.72
N TYR A 243 14.65 11.92 9.76
CA TYR A 243 14.18 12.93 10.70
C TYR A 243 15.20 14.06 10.97
N PRO A 244 14.73 15.30 11.24
CA PRO A 244 13.38 15.86 11.03
C PRO A 244 12.90 15.90 9.58
N ALA A 245 11.60 15.66 9.39
CA ALA A 245 10.91 15.94 8.15
C ALA A 245 10.85 17.45 7.84
N TYR A 246 11.07 17.83 6.58
CA TYR A 246 11.09 19.24 6.16
C TYR A 246 9.74 19.74 5.59
N TYR A 247 9.07 18.93 4.76
CA TYR A 247 7.74 19.21 4.18
C TYR A 247 7.04 17.90 3.80
N LEU A 248 5.83 17.92 3.23
CA LEU A 248 5.18 16.67 2.81
C LEU A 248 5.87 16.11 1.56
N GLY A 249 6.21 14.82 1.61
CA GLY A 249 6.75 14.05 0.49
C GLY A 249 7.94 14.66 -0.22
N TYR A 250 8.82 15.28 0.57
CA TYR A 250 10.21 15.35 0.15
C TYR A 250 10.69 13.95 -0.20
N THR A 251 11.49 13.89 -1.24
CA THR A 251 12.13 12.63 -1.60
C THR A 251 13.29 12.36 -0.64
N VAL A 252 13.63 11.09 -0.43
CA VAL A 252 14.85 10.70 0.31
C VAL A 252 16.06 11.53 -0.13
N GLU A 253 16.15 11.80 -1.41
CA GLU A 253 17.26 12.50 -2.06
C GLU A 253 17.20 14.02 -1.86
N GLU A 254 16.01 14.62 -1.87
CA GLU A 254 15.82 16.03 -1.51
C GLU A 254 16.22 16.28 -0.05
N TYR A 255 15.90 15.32 0.83
CA TYR A 255 16.36 15.33 2.22
C TYR A 255 17.88 15.26 2.30
N LEU A 256 18.50 14.28 1.65
CA LEU A 256 19.95 14.10 1.65
C LEU A 256 20.68 15.33 1.08
N HIS A 257 20.15 15.92 0.01
CA HIS A 257 20.72 17.12 -0.60
C HIS A 257 20.56 18.36 0.29
N SER A 258 19.41 18.53 0.94
CA SER A 258 19.18 19.62 1.90
C SER A 258 20.10 19.50 3.11
N ARG A 259 20.32 18.27 3.59
CA ARG A 259 21.25 17.95 4.68
C ARG A 259 22.71 18.18 4.31
N ALA A 260 23.13 17.81 3.12
CA ALA A 260 24.49 18.05 2.64
C ALA A 260 24.86 19.54 2.67
N ARG A 261 23.88 20.44 2.46
CA ARG A 261 24.07 21.89 2.59
C ARG A 261 24.25 22.35 4.04
N LEU A 262 23.67 21.65 5.01
CA LEU A 262 23.70 22.02 6.43
C LEU A 262 24.96 21.53 7.18
N LYS A 263 25.84 20.75 6.52
CA LYS A 263 27.18 20.27 6.92
C LYS A 263 27.40 19.65 8.30
N ASN A 264 26.47 19.74 9.26
CA ASN A 264 26.75 19.46 10.68
C ASN A 264 25.71 18.58 11.39
N PHE A 265 24.80 17.91 10.68
CA PHE A 265 23.79 17.07 11.31
C PHE A 265 23.83 15.64 10.77
N PRO A 266 24.07 14.62 11.62
CA PRO A 266 24.00 13.24 11.19
C PRO A 266 22.58 12.90 10.74
N GLN A 267 22.49 12.03 9.74
CA GLN A 267 21.23 11.43 9.33
C GLN A 267 20.66 10.65 10.52
N ILE A 268 19.44 10.99 10.90
CA ILE A 268 18.71 10.26 11.93
C ILE A 268 17.64 9.45 11.22
N GLU A 269 17.83 8.13 11.28
CA GLU A 269 16.85 7.14 10.86
C GLU A 269 15.99 6.79 12.07
N ILE A 270 14.67 6.90 11.90
CA ILE A 270 13.69 6.62 12.95
C ILE A 270 12.64 5.64 12.44
N ARG A 271 12.03 4.91 13.36
CA ARG A 271 10.85 4.13 13.03
C ARG A 271 9.63 5.05 12.84
N PRO A 272 8.67 4.69 11.98
CA PRO A 272 7.50 5.53 11.77
C PRO A 272 6.63 5.77 13.01
N ASP A 273 6.53 4.80 13.92
CA ASP A 273 5.76 4.90 15.16
C ASP A 273 6.34 5.94 16.13
N MET A 274 7.64 6.21 16.05
CA MET A 274 8.28 7.29 16.81
C MET A 274 7.83 8.68 16.33
N LEU A 275 7.47 8.80 15.04
CA LEU A 275 7.00 10.05 14.46
C LEU A 275 5.52 10.27 14.74
N ASN A 276 4.72 9.21 14.60
CA ASN A 276 3.27 9.25 14.73
C ASN A 276 2.77 7.97 15.41
N PRO A 277 2.11 8.06 16.59
CA PRO A 277 1.65 6.88 17.32
C PRO A 277 0.53 6.10 16.59
N TYR A 278 -0.08 6.68 15.54
CA TYR A 278 -1.07 6.01 14.68
C TYR A 278 -0.44 5.35 13.44
N ALA A 279 0.88 5.33 13.33
CA ALA A 279 1.63 4.68 12.25
C ALA A 279 1.86 3.18 12.52
N LEU A 280 0.80 2.46 12.92
CA LEU A 280 0.89 1.07 13.38
C LEU A 280 0.27 0.06 12.40
N GLY A 281 -0.17 0.48 11.21
CA GLY A 281 -0.90 -0.39 10.28
C GLY A 281 -0.14 -1.65 9.83
N HIS A 282 1.21 -1.60 9.81
CA HIS A 282 2.05 -2.75 9.49
C HIS A 282 2.16 -3.78 10.61
N MET A 283 1.80 -3.41 11.84
CA MET A 283 1.83 -4.28 13.02
C MET A 283 0.46 -4.92 13.34
N ILE A 284 -0.57 -4.59 12.56
CA ILE A 284 -1.92 -5.16 12.72
C ILE A 284 -1.87 -6.59 12.19
N ASN A 285 -2.21 -7.56 13.03
CA ASN A 285 -2.13 -8.97 12.69
C ASN A 285 -3.27 -9.43 11.78
N HIS A 286 -3.04 -10.57 11.14
CA HIS A 286 -4.11 -11.34 10.53
C HIS A 286 -5.05 -11.92 11.61
N PRO A 287 -6.38 -11.90 11.43
CA PRO A 287 -7.29 -12.52 12.39
C PRO A 287 -7.01 -14.02 12.58
N PRO A 288 -7.20 -14.56 13.81
CA PRO A 288 -7.17 -16.00 14.02
C PRO A 288 -8.36 -16.70 13.33
N PRO A 289 -8.32 -18.04 13.17
CA PRO A 289 -9.41 -18.80 12.57
C PRO A 289 -10.76 -18.48 13.21
N ASN A 290 -11.80 -18.38 12.38
CA ASN A 290 -13.17 -18.05 12.80
C ASN A 290 -13.36 -16.64 13.39
N THR A 291 -12.35 -15.77 13.35
CA THR A 291 -12.48 -14.37 13.75
C THR A 291 -12.53 -13.48 12.52
N SER A 292 -13.54 -12.62 12.42
CA SER A 292 -13.63 -11.66 11.32
C SER A 292 -12.64 -10.51 11.50
N PRO A 293 -12.07 -9.97 10.42
CA PRO A 293 -11.30 -8.73 10.50
C PRO A 293 -12.21 -7.61 10.99
N ASN A 294 -11.68 -6.73 11.85
CA ASN A 294 -12.40 -5.57 12.37
C ASN A 294 -11.88 -4.25 11.77
N VAL A 295 -10.81 -4.31 10.99
CA VAL A 295 -10.26 -3.18 10.23
C VAL A 295 -9.94 -3.59 8.78
N GLY A 296 -9.92 -2.60 7.90
CA GLY A 296 -9.52 -2.73 6.50
C GLY A 296 -8.51 -1.66 6.11
N PHE A 297 -7.75 -1.93 5.05
CA PHE A 297 -6.88 -0.95 4.44
C PHE A 297 -7.62 -0.23 3.31
N ILE A 298 -7.56 1.10 3.32
CA ILE A 298 -8.13 1.94 2.28
C ILE A 298 -7.02 2.80 1.69
N ASP A 299 -6.96 2.84 0.37
CA ASP A 299 -6.05 3.73 -0.31
C ASP A 299 -6.67 5.13 -0.43
N LEU A 300 -5.95 6.13 0.10
CA LEU A 300 -6.38 7.50 0.23
C LEU A 300 -5.48 8.42 -0.57
N GLU A 301 -6.12 9.40 -1.21
CA GLU A 301 -5.44 10.43 -1.99
C GLU A 301 -5.42 11.76 -1.24
N VAL A 302 -4.24 12.15 -0.76
CA VAL A 302 -3.99 13.37 0.01
C VAL A 302 -3.35 14.44 -0.89
N PRO A 303 -4.00 15.56 -1.20
CA PRO A 303 -3.40 16.58 -2.06
C PRO A 303 -2.17 17.21 -1.42
N TYR A 304 -1.12 17.45 -2.21
CA TYR A 304 0.16 17.94 -1.71
C TYR A 304 0.06 19.20 -0.84
N ALA A 305 -0.74 20.15 -1.27
CA ALA A 305 -0.90 21.45 -0.63
C ALA A 305 -2.06 21.49 0.38
N PHE A 306 -2.68 20.35 0.70
CA PHE A 306 -3.87 20.32 1.55
C PHE A 306 -3.55 20.64 3.01
N PHE A 307 -2.47 20.06 3.54
CA PHE A 307 -2.08 20.25 4.92
C PHE A 307 -0.97 21.29 5.09
N PRO A 308 -1.01 22.12 6.15
CA PRO A 308 0.10 23.00 6.49
C PRO A 308 1.40 22.22 6.74
N SER A 309 2.54 22.79 6.33
CA SER A 309 3.85 22.15 6.44
C SER A 309 4.21 21.72 7.87
N PHE A 310 3.75 22.45 8.90
CA PHE A 310 4.03 22.11 10.29
C PHE A 310 3.31 20.85 10.78
N LEU A 311 2.22 20.41 10.13
CA LEU A 311 1.56 19.13 10.41
C LEU A 311 2.28 17.97 9.72
N MET A 312 3.04 18.25 8.66
CA MET A 312 3.70 17.23 7.85
C MET A 312 4.85 16.55 8.57
N ARG A 313 5.36 17.16 9.64
CA ARG A 313 6.31 16.52 10.54
C ARG A 313 5.75 15.29 11.27
N TYR A 314 4.44 15.07 11.27
CA TYR A 314 3.80 13.89 11.86
C TYR A 314 3.30 12.90 10.81
N PHE A 315 3.53 13.17 9.52
CA PHE A 315 3.02 12.31 8.47
C PHE A 315 3.97 11.13 8.26
N PRO A 316 3.54 9.87 8.44
CA PRO A 316 4.46 8.73 8.53
C PRO A 316 4.82 8.14 7.16
N TYR A 317 5.06 9.03 6.18
CA TYR A 317 5.37 8.64 4.80
C TYR A 317 6.51 9.48 4.22
N MET A 318 7.32 8.83 3.41
CA MET A 318 8.32 9.47 2.56
C MET A 318 8.24 8.90 1.15
N ILE A 319 8.59 9.68 0.13
CA ILE A 319 8.66 9.17 -1.24
C ILE A 319 10.11 8.82 -1.57
N TYR A 320 10.31 7.65 -2.16
CA TYR A 320 11.56 7.33 -2.83
C TYR A 320 11.52 7.89 -4.26
N SER A 321 12.52 8.67 -4.65
CA SER A 321 12.57 9.24 -6.00
C SER A 321 13.97 9.14 -6.57
N GLU A 322 14.15 8.32 -7.59
CA GLU A 322 15.39 8.40 -8.36
C GLU A 322 15.53 9.82 -8.93
N ILE A 323 16.66 10.44 -8.61
CA ILE A 323 17.06 11.83 -8.90
C ILE A 323 17.02 12.07 -10.41
N SER A 324 15.83 12.20 -10.96
CA SER A 324 15.57 12.61 -12.31
C SER A 324 14.95 13.99 -12.20
N LYS A 325 15.71 14.98 -12.66
CA LYS A 325 15.56 16.44 -12.57
C LYS A 325 14.27 17.00 -13.22
N SER A 326 13.16 16.26 -13.23
CA SER A 326 11.93 16.72 -13.86
C SER A 326 11.20 17.68 -12.91
N ARG A 327 11.07 18.95 -13.33
CA ARG A 327 10.33 20.04 -12.65
C ARG A 327 8.81 19.81 -12.55
N ALA A 328 8.32 18.59 -12.73
CA ALA A 328 6.89 18.26 -12.86
C ALA A 328 6.20 17.86 -11.54
N TRP A 329 6.77 18.20 -10.38
CA TRP A 329 6.27 17.76 -9.07
C TRP A 329 5.16 18.63 -8.47
N THR A 330 4.78 19.74 -9.12
CA THR A 330 3.83 20.72 -8.56
C THR A 330 2.37 20.27 -8.51
N ASN A 331 2.03 19.07 -8.97
CA ASN A 331 0.63 18.62 -9.04
C ASN A 331 0.39 17.16 -8.60
N ARG A 332 1.27 16.60 -7.75
CA ARG A 332 1.11 15.21 -7.31
C ARG A 332 0.29 15.12 -6.04
N ASN A 333 -0.76 14.33 -6.07
CA ASN A 333 -1.41 13.90 -4.84
C ASN A 333 -0.55 12.80 -4.18
N TYR A 334 -0.52 12.85 -2.86
CA TYR A 334 -0.02 11.78 -2.01
C TYR A 334 -1.06 10.70 -1.87
N HIS A 335 -0.56 9.55 -1.49
CA HIS A 335 -1.12 8.30 -1.92
C HIS A 335 -0.76 7.37 -0.77
N VAL A 336 -1.67 7.25 0.17
CA VAL A 336 -1.42 6.71 1.52
C VAL A 336 -2.43 5.63 1.84
N VAL A 337 -2.03 4.67 2.66
CA VAL A 337 -2.93 3.60 3.08
C VAL A 337 -3.40 3.89 4.50
N GLY A 338 -4.69 4.19 4.62
CA GLY A 338 -5.38 4.38 5.90
C GLY A 338 -5.83 3.04 6.48
N VAL A 339 -5.83 2.94 7.80
CA VAL A 339 -6.46 1.84 8.54
C VAL A 339 -7.84 2.29 8.97
N VAL A 340 -8.90 1.63 8.49
CA VAL A 340 -10.28 2.04 8.73
C VAL A 340 -11.05 0.92 9.44
N SER A 341 -11.83 1.28 10.45
CA SER A 341 -12.71 0.34 11.18
C SER A 341 -13.85 -0.18 10.30
N LEU A 342 -14.10 -1.48 10.34
CA LEU A 342 -15.19 -2.14 9.60
C LEU A 342 -16.43 -2.36 10.46
N LYS A 343 -16.27 -2.37 11.78
CA LYS A 343 -17.35 -2.52 12.77
C LYS A 343 -17.15 -1.52 13.91
N GLU A 344 -18.13 -1.40 14.79
CA GLU A 344 -17.94 -0.69 16.05
C GLU A 344 -16.87 -1.41 16.90
N LEU A 345 -15.90 -0.65 17.44
CA LEU A 345 -14.79 -1.19 18.22
C LEU A 345 -14.91 -0.84 19.71
N HIS A 346 -14.59 -1.81 20.56
CA HIS A 346 -14.59 -1.64 22.02
C HIS A 346 -13.26 -2.10 22.64
N ASN A 347 -12.25 -1.23 22.66
CA ASN A 347 -10.95 -1.46 23.30
C ASN A 347 -10.38 -2.86 23.04
N GLU A 348 -10.28 -3.23 21.75
CA GLU A 348 -9.94 -4.58 21.29
C GLU A 348 -8.68 -4.59 20.42
N GLU A 349 -8.13 -5.78 20.18
CA GLU A 349 -7.06 -5.97 19.21
C GLU A 349 -7.59 -5.77 17.79
N LEU A 350 -6.81 -5.11 16.96
CA LEU A 350 -7.12 -4.88 15.56
C LEU A 350 -6.64 -6.06 14.72
N PHE A 351 -7.50 -6.50 13.80
CA PHE A 351 -7.24 -7.58 12.86
C PHE A 351 -7.60 -7.15 11.45
N VAL A 352 -6.68 -7.39 10.52
CA VAL A 352 -6.84 -7.08 9.10
C VAL A 352 -6.67 -8.33 8.26
N ASN A 353 -7.53 -8.52 7.27
CA ASN A 353 -7.32 -9.60 6.31
C ASN A 353 -6.09 -9.25 5.44
N TYR A 354 -5.04 -10.07 5.52
CA TYR A 354 -3.80 -9.86 4.76
C TYR A 354 -4.04 -10.11 3.26
N GLY A 355 -5.05 -10.91 2.92
CA GLY A 355 -5.29 -11.35 1.56
C GLY A 355 -4.11 -12.15 0.99
N GLY A 356 -4.21 -12.59 -0.25
CA GLY A 356 -3.09 -13.28 -0.91
C GLY A 356 -1.92 -12.36 -1.28
N GLU A 357 -2.12 -11.03 -1.23
CA GLU A 357 -1.17 -10.06 -1.80
C GLU A 357 0.06 -9.81 -0.92
N ARG A 358 0.00 -10.15 0.37
CA ARG A 358 1.15 -10.02 1.29
C ARG A 358 2.18 -11.13 1.17
N PHE A 359 1.88 -12.18 0.41
CA PHE A 359 2.75 -13.33 0.27
C PHE A 359 3.03 -13.63 -1.21
N PRO A 360 4.20 -14.22 -1.53
CA PRO A 360 4.45 -14.74 -2.86
C PRO A 360 3.34 -15.71 -3.29
N GLN A 361 2.97 -15.73 -4.58
CA GLN A 361 1.87 -16.57 -5.09
C GLN A 361 2.03 -18.06 -4.74
N ASP A 362 3.26 -18.54 -4.62
CA ASP A 362 3.59 -19.94 -4.30
C ASP A 362 3.77 -20.21 -2.79
N PHE A 363 3.48 -19.23 -1.93
CA PHE A 363 3.68 -19.32 -0.49
C PHE A 363 2.47 -18.80 0.27
N ALA A 364 1.80 -19.70 1.00
CA ALA A 364 0.81 -19.35 2.00
C ALA A 364 1.24 -19.98 3.33
N PRO A 365 1.44 -19.18 4.40
CA PRO A 365 1.75 -19.74 5.72
C PRO A 365 0.64 -20.68 6.19
N GLU A 366 1.00 -21.75 6.91
CA GLU A 366 0.00 -22.72 7.41
C GLU A 366 -1.04 -22.10 8.35
N TRP A 367 -0.65 -21.06 9.09
CA TRP A 367 -1.54 -20.32 10.00
C TRP A 367 -2.53 -19.39 9.26
N MET A 368 -2.31 -19.14 7.97
CA MET A 368 -3.10 -18.20 7.18
C MET A 368 -4.38 -18.87 6.69
N HIS A 369 -5.46 -18.70 7.45
CA HIS A 369 -6.78 -19.16 7.07
C HIS A 369 -7.60 -18.00 6.52
N VAL A 370 -8.44 -18.24 5.50
CA VAL A 370 -9.38 -17.22 5.02
C VAL A 370 -10.32 -16.87 6.17
N PRO A 371 -10.33 -15.63 6.67
CA PRO A 371 -11.17 -15.27 7.80
C PRO A 371 -12.63 -15.20 7.37
N PRO A 372 -13.58 -15.45 8.27
CA PRO A 372 -14.99 -15.20 7.99
C PRO A 372 -15.22 -13.73 7.70
N GLU A 373 -16.17 -13.45 6.80
CA GLU A 373 -16.61 -12.10 6.47
C GLU A 373 -17.06 -11.32 7.71
N CYS A 374 -16.73 -10.02 7.78
CA CYS A 374 -17.14 -9.13 8.86
C CYS A 374 -18.64 -8.80 8.76
N LYS A 375 -19.49 -9.66 9.31
CA LYS A 375 -20.92 -9.36 9.44
C LYS A 375 -21.13 -8.34 10.57
N PRO A 376 -21.94 -7.27 10.39
CA PRO A 376 -22.95 -7.11 9.34
C PRO A 376 -22.49 -6.37 8.08
N ILE A 377 -21.27 -5.80 8.02
CA ILE A 377 -20.90 -4.86 6.96
C ILE A 377 -20.51 -5.50 5.63
N ALA A 378 -20.02 -6.75 5.66
CA ALA A 378 -19.44 -7.42 4.50
C ALA A 378 -20.33 -7.45 3.23
N PRO A 379 -21.65 -7.69 3.29
CA PRO A 379 -22.53 -7.67 2.12
C PRO A 379 -22.53 -6.33 1.37
N TYR A 380 -22.24 -5.24 2.09
CA TYR A 380 -22.30 -3.88 1.56
C TYR A 380 -20.94 -3.36 1.08
N LEU A 381 -19.86 -4.10 1.32
CA LEU A 381 -18.51 -3.71 0.90
C LEU A 381 -18.26 -3.93 -0.59
N CYS A 382 -19.17 -4.57 -1.33
CA CYS A 382 -19.06 -4.78 -2.78
C CYS A 382 -20.11 -3.94 -3.53
N LYS A 383 -19.67 -3.19 -4.54
CA LYS A 383 -20.59 -2.45 -5.41
C LYS A 383 -21.39 -3.45 -6.24
N GLU A 384 -22.71 -3.25 -6.36
CA GLU A 384 -23.56 -4.18 -7.14
C GLU A 384 -23.05 -4.35 -8.58
N GLU A 385 -22.69 -3.24 -9.22
CA GLU A 385 -22.15 -3.22 -10.58
C GLU A 385 -20.84 -4.01 -10.70
N ALA A 386 -19.96 -3.95 -9.69
CA ALA A 386 -18.71 -4.69 -9.70
C ALA A 386 -18.96 -6.20 -9.75
N LEU A 387 -19.98 -6.71 -9.06
CA LEU A 387 -20.36 -8.13 -9.15
C LEU A 387 -20.75 -8.53 -10.59
N TYR A 388 -21.46 -7.66 -11.30
CA TYR A 388 -21.83 -7.88 -12.70
C TYR A 388 -20.66 -7.69 -13.68
N GLU A 389 -19.80 -6.69 -13.46
CA GLU A 389 -18.65 -6.39 -14.32
C GLU A 389 -17.53 -7.42 -14.16
N PHE A 390 -17.24 -7.89 -12.95
CA PHE A 390 -16.37 -9.05 -12.75
C PHE A 390 -16.92 -10.27 -13.47
N SER A 391 -18.24 -10.48 -13.44
CA SER A 391 -18.86 -11.54 -14.24
C SER A 391 -18.62 -11.33 -15.74
N ARG A 392 -18.66 -10.09 -16.25
CA ARG A 392 -18.40 -9.77 -17.66
C ARG A 392 -16.93 -9.95 -18.04
N LEU A 393 -15.99 -9.50 -17.21
CA LEU A 393 -14.56 -9.69 -17.42
C LEU A 393 -14.21 -11.18 -17.33
N ASN A 394 -14.76 -11.91 -16.36
CA ASN A 394 -14.63 -13.37 -16.29
C ASN A 394 -15.25 -14.05 -17.52
N LYS A 395 -16.42 -13.60 -18.00
CA LYS A 395 -17.01 -14.11 -19.25
C LYS A 395 -16.14 -13.80 -20.46
N MET A 396 -15.47 -12.64 -20.50
CA MET A 396 -14.50 -12.31 -21.54
C MET A 396 -13.26 -13.20 -21.45
N LEU A 397 -12.73 -13.44 -20.25
CA LEU A 397 -11.60 -14.32 -20.00
C LEU A 397 -11.91 -15.78 -20.36
N ILE A 398 -13.08 -16.29 -19.96
CA ILE A 398 -13.52 -17.65 -20.30
C ILE A 398 -13.67 -17.80 -21.82
N LYS A 399 -14.39 -16.87 -22.48
CA LYS A 399 -14.48 -16.88 -23.95
C LYS A 399 -13.13 -16.72 -24.62
N TRP A 400 -12.19 -16.03 -23.98
CA TRP A 400 -10.84 -15.87 -24.49
C TRP A 400 -10.04 -17.16 -24.41
N ASP A 401 -10.07 -17.87 -23.28
CA ASP A 401 -9.45 -19.18 -23.12
C ASP A 401 -10.01 -20.20 -24.13
N GLU A 402 -11.31 -20.14 -24.41
CA GLU A 402 -11.92 -20.95 -25.47
C GLU A 402 -11.35 -20.61 -26.86
N ILE A 403 -11.19 -19.32 -27.17
CA ILE A 403 -10.64 -18.85 -28.47
C ILE A 403 -9.16 -19.19 -28.59
N THR A 404 -8.35 -18.99 -27.55
CA THR A 404 -6.91 -19.29 -27.57
C THR A 404 -6.66 -20.79 -27.63
N ALA A 405 -7.41 -21.61 -26.89
CA ALA A 405 -7.33 -23.07 -27.00
C ALA A 405 -7.65 -23.53 -28.43
N SER A 406 -8.75 -23.03 -29.01
CA SER A 406 -9.12 -23.38 -30.39
C SER A 406 -8.09 -22.92 -31.42
N ALA A 407 -7.54 -21.71 -31.25
CA ALA A 407 -6.51 -21.18 -32.14
C ALA A 407 -5.21 -21.98 -32.03
N ILE A 408 -4.80 -22.38 -30.83
CA ILE A 408 -3.62 -23.22 -30.59
C ILE A 408 -3.80 -24.59 -31.23
N GLU A 409 -4.95 -25.24 -31.01
CA GLU A 409 -5.28 -26.53 -31.65
C GLU A 409 -5.24 -26.44 -33.19
N SER A 410 -5.75 -25.36 -33.77
CA SER A 410 -5.71 -25.16 -35.23
C SER A 410 -4.27 -25.05 -35.77
N VAL A 411 -3.39 -24.36 -35.04
CA VAL A 411 -1.98 -24.19 -35.40
C VAL A 411 -1.21 -25.49 -35.21
N GLU A 412 -1.51 -26.26 -34.16
CA GLU A 412 -0.91 -27.57 -33.93
C GLU A 412 -1.33 -28.59 -34.99
N MET A 413 -2.61 -28.60 -35.38
CA MET A 413 -3.10 -29.42 -36.49
C MET A 413 -2.39 -29.07 -37.81
N GLU A 414 -2.20 -27.79 -38.10
CA GLU A 414 -1.51 -27.35 -39.31
C GLU A 414 -0.01 -27.72 -39.29
N ARG A 415 0.64 -27.61 -38.12
CA ARG A 415 2.03 -28.06 -37.94
C ARG A 415 2.17 -29.56 -38.14
N GLU A 416 1.24 -30.35 -37.59
CA GLU A 416 1.27 -31.80 -37.76
C GLU A 416 1.01 -32.17 -39.23
N LYS A 417 0.07 -31.50 -39.93
CA LYS A 417 -0.10 -31.66 -41.39
C LYS A 417 1.19 -31.36 -42.15
N GLN A 418 1.85 -30.24 -41.88
CA GLN A 418 3.11 -29.88 -42.54
C GLN A 418 4.25 -30.85 -42.21
N LYS A 419 4.25 -31.45 -41.02
CA LYS A 419 5.22 -32.48 -40.63
C LYS A 419 4.94 -33.79 -41.37
N GLN A 420 3.69 -34.23 -41.42
CA GLN A 420 3.27 -35.42 -42.19
C GLN A 420 3.58 -35.24 -43.67
N GLN A 421 3.36 -34.05 -44.22
CA GLN A 421 3.69 -33.73 -45.60
C GLN A 421 5.19 -33.77 -45.85
N ARG A 422 6.01 -33.19 -44.96
CA ARG A 422 7.48 -33.30 -45.05
C ARG A 422 7.98 -34.73 -44.93
N ILE A 423 7.38 -35.55 -44.06
CA ILE A 423 7.68 -36.98 -43.95
C ILE A 423 7.37 -37.67 -45.28
N LYS A 424 6.19 -37.44 -45.85
CA LYS A 424 5.78 -37.99 -47.13
C LYS A 424 6.74 -37.58 -48.26
N GLU A 425 7.05 -36.29 -48.38
CA GLU A 425 8.00 -35.76 -49.36
C GLU A 425 9.40 -36.36 -49.18
N SER A 426 9.85 -36.57 -47.94
CA SER A 426 11.15 -37.21 -47.65
C SER A 426 11.21 -38.70 -47.96
N LEU A 427 10.07 -39.40 -47.93
CA LEU A 427 9.95 -40.81 -48.30
C LEU A 427 9.83 -41.00 -49.82
N GLU A 428 9.28 -40.01 -50.52
CA GLU A 428 9.11 -40.01 -51.97
C GLU A 428 10.39 -39.57 -52.73
N ASP A 429 11.34 -38.88 -52.09
CA ASP A 429 12.66 -38.57 -52.67
C ASP A 429 13.64 -39.78 -52.54
N PRO A 430 13.97 -40.46 -53.65
CA PRO A 430 14.78 -41.68 -53.62
C PRO A 430 16.18 -41.46 -53.03
N LYS A 431 16.77 -40.27 -53.20
CA LYS A 431 18.13 -39.96 -52.73
C LYS A 431 18.19 -39.77 -51.20
N ILE A 432 17.14 -39.20 -50.62
CA ILE A 432 17.03 -39.00 -49.18
C ILE A 432 16.65 -40.32 -48.50
N PHE A 433 15.79 -41.12 -49.13
CA PHE A 433 15.41 -42.44 -48.65
C PHE A 433 16.62 -43.39 -48.55
N GLU A 434 17.46 -43.48 -49.59
CA GLU A 434 18.69 -44.27 -49.55
C GLU A 434 19.66 -43.81 -48.46
N LYS A 435 19.78 -42.49 -48.24
CA LYS A 435 20.70 -41.92 -47.24
C LYS A 435 20.33 -42.27 -45.79
N TYR A 436 19.04 -42.36 -45.48
CA TYR A 436 18.56 -42.52 -44.10
C TYR A 436 18.01 -43.91 -43.77
N TYR A 437 17.54 -44.68 -44.74
CA TYR A 437 16.84 -45.95 -44.49
C TYR A 437 17.53 -47.21 -45.02
N ASN A 438 18.53 -47.10 -45.89
CA ASN A 438 19.41 -48.23 -46.16
C ASN A 438 20.43 -48.38 -45.03
N LYS A 439 20.15 -49.26 -44.07
CA LYS A 439 21.18 -49.73 -43.15
C LYS A 439 22.28 -50.44 -43.95
N PRO A 440 23.56 -50.08 -43.77
CA PRO A 440 24.65 -50.87 -44.35
C PRO A 440 24.55 -52.30 -43.79
N LYS A 441 24.60 -53.28 -44.69
CA LYS A 441 24.69 -54.70 -44.34
C LYS A 441 26.04 -55.04 -43.73
#